data_AF-A0A2S9YAL0-F1
#
_entry.id   AF-A0A2S9YAL0-F1
#
_cell.length_a   1.000
_cell.length_b   1.000
_cell.length_c   1.000
_cell.angle_alpha   90.00
_cell.angle_beta   90.00
_cell.angle_gamma   90.00
#
_symmetry.space_group_name_H-M   'P 1'
#
loop_
_entity.id
_entity.type
_entity.pdbx_description
1 polymer ?
#
loop_
_entity_poly.entity_id
_entity_poly.type
_entity_poly.pdbx_seq_one_letter_code
_entity_poly.pdbx_strand_id
1 'polypeptide(L)'
;MKRSYILVLASVSVLALMHGCGDDVMNTDTAATLNPDSGSNDSPTNNDNGDGDSGETAEGGDEDGCPPSTGCLDLPEEEEQVGCDSEGNCNLVDLLFVIDNSGTMGAEQLNLARNFPLLVQQLESLQSEGVESGADVNIMVTTTDYGNPLCKPFANYEPEAGAPVATACRKRLDRFTGLAQINPPVYEEACTEVCESPGIEPLNGDLIIHFDDEGDNVPPVEPVDINNDGIDDSPVAQALACIGPQGIDGCGYESPLEAMMQALNPLASWNCGAPDDPEVCPNGGVDRPFMREGAVLAVAIITDEADCSVKDYAIMTDSDYFAELDGDPLPSSAICWKAGVTCNGPDANGVYVNCSSDDDDDLMQPVSRYTDFLNHYVREGLGKEVVMLGILGVPPVTAHNPNSPHEPTEGGVHDLVYRQWRDSDILEEDMMVGIDADYQQWAFGIGPGCTGMNMEGEITGQAIPPVRVKEVCESLDYDDKIRCCIESVCDDDFSPALGCLTDVIQNVFSVE
;
A
#
# COMPACT_ATOMS: atom_id res chain seq x y z
N MET A 1 -38.43 32.66 2.97
CA MET A 1 -38.43 31.44 2.14
C MET A 1 -37.19 30.68 2.53
N LYS A 2 -37.34 29.66 3.38
CA LYS A 2 -36.25 28.76 3.80
C LYS A 2 -36.17 27.65 2.74
N ARG A 3 -35.01 27.49 2.09
CA ARG A 3 -34.72 26.34 1.23
C ARG A 3 -33.95 25.33 2.08
N SER A 4 -34.53 24.14 2.23
CA SER A 4 -33.83 22.94 2.69
C SER A 4 -32.84 22.55 1.60
N TYR A 5 -31.56 22.49 1.94
CA TYR A 5 -30.52 21.90 1.11
C TYR A 5 -30.36 20.43 1.52
N ILE A 6 -30.29 19.58 0.51
CA ILE A 6 -30.04 18.14 0.58
C ILE A 6 -28.52 18.01 0.80
N LEU A 7 -28.13 17.41 1.93
CA LEU A 7 -26.75 17.03 2.21
C LEU A 7 -26.42 15.75 1.43
N VAL A 8 -25.44 15.85 0.53
CA VAL A 8 -24.62 14.70 0.10
C VAL A 8 -23.31 14.86 0.85
N LEU A 9 -22.98 13.89 1.69
CA LEU A 9 -21.89 13.93 2.65
C LEU A 9 -20.71 13.14 2.06
N ALA A 10 -19.59 13.80 1.74
CA ALA A 10 -18.32 13.22 2.16
C ALA A 10 -18.21 13.44 3.68
N SER A 11 -17.81 12.37 4.34
CA SER A 11 -17.99 12.06 5.75
C SER A 11 -17.28 13.02 6.70
N VAL A 12 -18.05 13.78 7.49
CA VAL A 12 -18.14 13.76 8.97
C VAL A 12 -19.39 14.53 9.38
N SER A 13 -20.39 13.88 9.97
CA SER A 13 -21.57 14.55 10.55
C SER A 13 -21.67 14.27 12.05
N VAL A 14 -21.34 15.29 12.84
CA VAL A 14 -21.44 15.36 14.29
C VAL A 14 -22.92 15.26 14.73
N LEU A 15 -23.25 14.28 15.56
CA LEU A 15 -24.55 14.22 16.23
C LEU A 15 -24.50 14.95 17.59
N ALA A 16 -25.33 15.98 17.73
CA ALA A 16 -25.50 16.75 18.95
C ALA A 16 -26.11 15.92 20.10
N LEU A 17 -25.41 15.89 21.25
CA LEU A 17 -25.90 15.33 22.52
C LEU A 17 -27.05 16.18 23.10
N MET A 18 -28.28 15.66 23.03
CA MET A 18 -29.39 16.14 23.85
C MET A 18 -29.46 15.34 25.15
N HIS A 19 -29.30 16.03 26.27
CA HIS A 19 -29.54 15.54 27.62
C HIS A 19 -30.98 15.05 27.80
N GLY A 20 -31.16 13.83 28.31
CA GLY A 20 -32.43 13.32 28.80
C GLY A 20 -32.22 12.33 29.94
N CYS A 21 -32.43 12.79 31.17
CA CYS A 21 -32.49 11.94 32.37
C CYS A 21 -33.69 10.98 32.32
N GLY A 22 -33.51 9.75 32.79
CA GLY A 22 -34.61 8.82 33.06
C GLY A 22 -34.09 7.49 33.63
N ASP A 23 -34.25 7.34 34.94
CA ASP A 23 -33.83 6.19 35.76
C ASP A 23 -34.55 4.87 35.43
N ASP A 24 -33.86 3.79 35.86
CA ASP A 24 -34.36 2.58 36.53
C ASP A 24 -34.45 1.21 35.80
N VAL A 25 -33.55 0.31 36.24
CA VAL A 25 -33.78 -1.07 36.79
C VAL A 25 -33.49 -2.33 35.93
N MET A 26 -32.33 -2.92 36.29
CA MET A 26 -31.98 -4.35 36.57
C MET A 26 -31.61 -5.41 35.50
N ASN A 27 -30.39 -5.95 35.74
CA ASN A 27 -29.87 -7.35 35.62
C ASN A 27 -29.75 -8.00 34.22
N THR A 28 -28.69 -8.75 33.84
CA THR A 28 -27.57 -9.40 34.55
C THR A 28 -26.54 -9.92 33.53
N ASP A 29 -25.28 -10.05 33.97
CA ASP A 29 -24.20 -10.98 33.54
C ASP A 29 -23.64 -10.85 32.10
N THR A 30 -22.33 -10.84 31.81
CA THR A 30 -21.12 -11.18 32.58
C THR A 30 -19.91 -10.63 31.80
N ALA A 31 -19.05 -9.82 32.42
CA ALA A 31 -17.71 -9.49 31.91
C ALA A 31 -16.74 -9.48 33.09
N ALA A 32 -15.71 -10.33 33.02
CA ALA A 32 -14.70 -10.48 34.05
C ALA A 32 -13.67 -9.34 33.94
N THR A 33 -13.48 -8.66 35.05
CA THR A 33 -12.59 -7.52 35.26
C THR A 33 -11.20 -7.98 35.74
N LEU A 34 -10.15 -7.29 35.28
CA LEU A 34 -8.87 -7.21 35.99
C LEU A 34 -8.73 -5.79 36.53
N ASN A 35 -8.50 -5.71 37.84
CA ASN A 35 -8.53 -4.50 38.66
C ASN A 35 -7.09 -4.03 38.92
N PRO A 36 -6.76 -2.74 38.82
CA PRO A 36 -5.52 -2.18 39.32
C PRO A 36 -5.71 -1.74 40.78
N ASP A 37 -4.69 -1.91 41.63
CA ASP A 37 -4.66 -1.23 42.93
C ASP A 37 -3.24 -0.76 43.27
N SER A 38 -3.18 0.42 43.86
CA SER A 38 -1.99 1.18 44.20
C SER A 38 -2.01 1.51 45.70
N GLY A 39 -0.88 1.43 46.40
CA GLY A 39 -0.81 1.87 47.80
C GLY A 39 0.51 1.70 48.55
N SER A 40 1.45 2.63 48.32
CA SER A 40 2.45 3.30 49.20
C SER A 40 3.09 2.66 50.47
N ASN A 41 4.44 2.82 50.51
CA ASN A 41 5.40 3.19 51.59
C ASN A 41 5.45 2.44 52.94
N ASP A 42 6.62 1.88 53.29
CA ASP A 42 7.63 2.50 54.18
C ASP A 42 8.95 1.66 54.28
N SER A 43 10.09 2.33 54.46
CA SER A 43 11.45 1.78 54.70
C SER A 43 11.71 1.64 56.23
N PRO A 44 12.91 1.27 56.79
CA PRO A 44 14.18 0.73 56.25
C PRO A 44 14.77 -0.44 57.11
N THR A 45 15.94 -1.00 56.73
CA THR A 45 17.17 -1.16 57.57
C THR A 45 18.12 -2.31 57.15
N ASN A 46 19.38 -1.91 56.87
CA ASN A 46 20.68 -2.41 57.35
C ASN A 46 21.23 -3.84 57.12
N ASN A 47 22.52 -3.80 56.71
CA ASN A 47 23.68 -4.66 57.05
C ASN A 47 23.77 -6.01 56.31
N ASP A 48 24.93 -6.49 55.84
CA ASP A 48 26.33 -6.15 56.13
C ASP A 48 27.29 -6.88 55.15
N ASN A 49 28.53 -6.37 55.05
CA ASN A 49 29.80 -6.99 54.64
C ASN A 49 29.98 -7.42 53.17
N GLY A 50 30.95 -6.90 52.39
CA GLY A 50 32.40 -6.80 52.68
C GLY A 50 33.07 -8.09 52.17
N ASP A 51 34.09 -8.13 51.31
CA ASP A 51 35.32 -7.34 51.30
C ASP A 51 36.19 -7.73 50.07
N GLY A 52 36.92 -6.74 49.54
CA GLY A 52 38.23 -6.82 48.83
C GLY A 52 38.35 -7.42 47.43
N ASP A 53 39.25 -6.99 46.55
CA ASP A 53 40.16 -5.85 46.42
C ASP A 53 40.81 -5.98 45.03
N SER A 54 41.14 -4.83 44.42
CA SER A 54 42.03 -4.49 43.29
C SER A 54 42.50 -5.58 42.29
N GLY A 55 42.52 -5.40 40.97
CA GLY A 55 42.41 -4.22 40.10
C GLY A 55 43.40 -4.40 38.94
N GLU A 56 42.95 -4.36 37.69
CA GLU A 56 43.72 -3.95 36.50
C GLU A 56 42.78 -3.76 35.28
N THR A 57 43.09 -2.75 34.49
CA THR A 57 42.28 -2.03 33.50
C THR A 57 42.44 -2.55 32.07
N ALA A 58 41.36 -2.57 31.27
CA ALA A 58 41.29 -2.26 29.81
C ALA A 58 39.83 -2.49 29.34
N GLU A 59 39.02 -1.45 29.19
CA GLU A 59 38.70 -0.73 27.94
C GLU A 59 37.59 -1.38 27.08
N GLY A 60 36.57 -0.57 26.78
CA GLY A 60 35.63 -0.75 25.67
C GLY A 60 34.29 -1.39 26.02
N GLY A 61 33.38 -0.62 26.60
CA GLY A 61 31.96 -0.93 26.56
C GLY A 61 31.30 -0.06 25.51
N ASP A 62 30.46 -0.65 24.68
CA ASP A 62 29.33 0.01 24.06
C ASP A 62 28.11 -0.89 24.31
N GLU A 63 27.19 -0.39 25.14
CA GLU A 63 25.87 -0.96 25.36
C GLU A 63 24.97 -0.48 24.22
N ASP A 64 24.84 -1.26 23.15
CA ASP A 64 23.85 -1.01 22.11
C ASP A 64 22.46 -1.44 22.60
N GLY A 65 21.58 -0.45 22.75
CA GLY A 65 20.18 -0.64 23.09
C GLY A 65 19.40 -1.23 21.91
N CYS A 66 19.12 -2.53 21.99
CA CYS A 66 18.28 -3.26 21.03
C CYS A 66 16.80 -2.80 21.15
N PRO A 67 16.12 -2.38 20.07
CA PRO A 67 14.67 -2.16 20.08
C PRO A 67 13.93 -3.50 20.17
N PRO A 68 12.85 -3.61 20.98
CA PRO A 68 12.20 -4.89 21.27
C PRO A 68 11.35 -5.49 20.15
N SER A 69 11.21 -4.84 18.98
CA SER A 69 10.34 -5.31 17.89
C SER A 69 11.07 -5.86 16.65
N THR A 70 12.39 -5.66 16.51
CA THR A 70 13.13 -6.05 15.30
C THR A 70 14.21 -7.10 15.53
N GLY A 71 14.50 -7.48 16.78
CA GLY A 71 15.59 -8.40 17.09
C GLY A 71 16.95 -7.83 16.69
N CYS A 72 18.01 -8.34 17.29
CA CYS A 72 19.38 -7.98 16.90
C CYS A 72 19.82 -9.00 15.83
N LEU A 73 20.04 -8.52 14.61
CA LEU A 73 20.14 -9.30 13.37
C LEU A 73 21.60 -9.57 12.99
N ASP A 74 21.95 -10.84 12.80
CA ASP A 74 23.22 -11.26 12.22
C ASP A 74 23.14 -11.16 10.68
N LEU A 75 24.00 -10.34 10.07
CA LEU A 75 24.12 -10.20 8.62
C LEU A 75 24.88 -11.40 8.02
N PRO A 76 24.51 -11.93 6.83
CA PRO A 76 25.30 -12.92 6.12
C PRO A 76 26.63 -12.34 5.60
N GLU A 77 27.64 -13.20 5.40
CA GLU A 77 28.96 -12.81 4.88
C GLU A 77 28.89 -12.51 3.35
N GLU A 78 29.64 -11.50 2.89
CA GLU A 78 29.60 -10.82 1.57
C GLU A 78 29.94 -11.68 0.30
N GLU A 79 29.69 -13.00 0.27
CA GLU A 79 30.06 -13.87 -0.87
C GLU A 79 28.89 -14.52 -1.64
N GLU A 80 27.62 -14.16 -1.36
CA GLU A 80 26.48 -14.71 -2.11
C GLU A 80 26.17 -13.91 -3.38
N GLN A 81 25.88 -14.64 -4.47
CA GLN A 81 25.44 -14.03 -5.72
C GLN A 81 24.03 -13.47 -5.51
N VAL A 82 23.94 -12.14 -5.47
CA VAL A 82 22.68 -11.41 -5.32
C VAL A 82 21.68 -11.88 -6.38
N GLY A 83 20.45 -12.22 -5.96
CA GLY A 83 19.39 -12.68 -6.87
C GLY A 83 19.38 -14.19 -7.19
N CYS A 84 20.08 -15.01 -6.39
CA CYS A 84 19.99 -16.46 -6.45
C CYS A 84 19.77 -17.04 -5.04
N ASP A 85 19.01 -18.13 -4.92
CA ASP A 85 18.90 -18.84 -3.64
C ASP A 85 20.17 -19.66 -3.32
N SER A 86 20.24 -20.20 -2.10
CA SER A 86 21.34 -21.09 -1.68
C SER A 86 21.47 -22.39 -2.47
N GLU A 87 20.48 -22.76 -3.29
CA GLU A 87 20.55 -23.88 -4.22
C GLU A 87 21.09 -23.47 -5.62
N GLY A 88 21.23 -22.17 -5.87
CA GLY A 88 21.72 -21.58 -7.11
C GLY A 88 20.63 -21.28 -8.13
N ASN A 89 19.35 -21.25 -7.72
CA ASN A 89 18.24 -20.87 -8.58
C ASN A 89 18.18 -19.34 -8.69
N CYS A 90 18.45 -18.82 -9.88
CA CYS A 90 18.49 -17.39 -10.18
C CYS A 90 17.31 -16.95 -11.07
N ASN A 91 16.18 -17.65 -10.98
CA ASN A 91 14.97 -17.43 -11.79
C ASN A 91 13.73 -17.14 -10.90
N LEU A 92 13.94 -16.80 -9.63
CA LEU A 92 12.86 -16.59 -8.65
C LEU A 92 12.38 -15.12 -8.64
N VAL A 93 11.07 -14.88 -8.73
CA VAL A 93 10.42 -13.55 -8.62
C VAL A 93 9.34 -13.55 -7.54
N ASP A 94 9.42 -12.64 -6.59
CA ASP A 94 8.34 -12.36 -5.64
C ASP A 94 7.72 -11.01 -6.00
N LEU A 95 6.49 -11.00 -6.51
CA LEU A 95 5.76 -9.80 -6.92
C LEU A 95 4.63 -9.47 -5.93
N LEU A 96 4.75 -8.32 -5.26
CA LEU A 96 3.76 -7.79 -4.34
C LEU A 96 2.95 -6.69 -5.01
N PHE A 97 1.62 -6.82 -5.05
CA PHE A 97 0.69 -5.74 -5.36
C PHE A 97 0.11 -5.17 -4.07
N VAL A 98 0.24 -3.86 -3.88
CA VAL A 98 -0.42 -3.08 -2.83
C VAL A 98 -1.42 -2.15 -3.53
N ILE A 99 -2.70 -2.54 -3.50
CA ILE A 99 -3.75 -1.91 -4.31
C ILE A 99 -4.67 -1.12 -3.39
N ASP A 100 -4.84 0.15 -3.73
CA ASP A 100 -5.72 1.04 -3.04
C ASP A 100 -7.19 0.62 -3.18
N ASN A 101 -7.87 0.49 -2.04
CA ASN A 101 -9.28 0.14 -1.95
C ASN A 101 -10.17 1.32 -1.57
N SER A 102 -9.70 2.57 -1.71
CA SER A 102 -10.48 3.79 -1.51
C SER A 102 -11.72 3.83 -2.43
N GLY A 103 -12.66 4.69 -2.06
CA GLY A 103 -13.96 4.81 -2.73
C GLY A 103 -13.90 5.18 -4.22
N THR A 104 -12.79 5.76 -4.67
CA THR A 104 -12.57 6.31 -6.01
C THR A 104 -11.87 5.32 -6.96
N MET A 105 -11.18 4.31 -6.42
CA MET A 105 -10.32 3.38 -7.17
C MET A 105 -11.03 2.36 -8.08
N GLY A 106 -12.36 2.43 -8.21
CA GLY A 106 -13.14 1.41 -8.94
C GLY A 106 -12.74 1.28 -10.41
N ALA A 107 -12.58 2.41 -11.10
CA ALA A 107 -12.23 2.41 -12.53
C ALA A 107 -10.77 1.99 -12.76
N GLU A 108 -9.88 2.44 -11.88
CA GLU A 108 -8.44 2.19 -11.90
C GLU A 108 -8.16 0.71 -11.62
N GLN A 109 -8.86 0.10 -10.65
CA GLN A 109 -8.76 -1.34 -10.39
C GLN A 109 -9.25 -2.18 -11.58
N LEU A 110 -10.32 -1.75 -12.26
CA LEU A 110 -10.78 -2.41 -13.49
C LEU A 110 -9.74 -2.31 -14.60
N ASN A 111 -9.13 -1.13 -14.79
CA ASN A 111 -8.07 -0.93 -15.77
C ASN A 111 -6.84 -1.82 -15.48
N LEU A 112 -6.41 -1.85 -14.21
CA LEU A 112 -5.34 -2.72 -13.75
C LEU A 112 -5.68 -4.20 -14.02
N ALA A 113 -6.89 -4.63 -13.69
CA ALA A 113 -7.30 -6.02 -13.86
C ALA A 113 -7.35 -6.47 -15.32
N ARG A 114 -7.72 -5.57 -16.24
CA ARG A 114 -7.67 -5.82 -17.68
C ARG A 114 -6.24 -5.94 -18.23
N ASN A 115 -5.25 -5.41 -17.54
CA ASN A 115 -3.85 -5.44 -17.95
C ASN A 115 -3.05 -6.61 -17.34
N PHE A 116 -3.58 -7.31 -16.33
CA PHE A 116 -2.91 -8.49 -15.76
C PHE A 116 -2.61 -9.62 -16.76
N PRO A 117 -3.43 -9.90 -17.79
CA PRO A 117 -3.06 -10.90 -18.78
C PRO A 117 -1.75 -10.60 -19.51
N LEU A 118 -1.51 -9.33 -19.85
CA LEU A 118 -0.26 -8.89 -20.46
C LEU A 118 0.92 -9.11 -19.49
N LEU A 119 0.76 -8.70 -18.24
CA LEU A 119 1.78 -8.90 -17.21
C LEU A 119 2.13 -10.38 -17.04
N VAL A 120 1.12 -11.24 -16.87
CA VAL A 120 1.36 -12.68 -16.67
C VAL A 120 2.03 -13.29 -17.90
N GLN A 121 1.60 -12.92 -19.12
CA GLN A 121 2.27 -13.35 -20.35
C GLN A 121 3.75 -12.92 -20.37
N GLN A 122 4.07 -11.69 -19.93
CA GLN A 122 5.45 -11.21 -19.85
C GLN A 122 6.25 -11.98 -18.79
N LEU A 123 5.68 -12.22 -17.61
CA LEU A 123 6.31 -12.99 -16.53
C LEU A 123 6.57 -14.45 -16.94
N GLU A 124 5.60 -15.11 -17.58
CA GLU A 124 5.75 -16.47 -18.15
C GLU A 124 6.83 -16.53 -19.25
N SER A 125 7.14 -15.40 -19.89
CA SER A 125 8.16 -15.29 -20.93
C SER A 125 9.56 -14.93 -20.42
N LEU A 126 9.70 -14.59 -19.13
CA LEU A 126 10.98 -14.24 -18.54
C LEU A 126 11.97 -15.41 -18.61
N GLN A 127 13.22 -15.09 -18.94
CA GLN A 127 14.31 -16.05 -19.03
C GLN A 127 15.53 -15.51 -18.29
N SER A 128 16.08 -16.31 -17.39
CA SER A 128 17.33 -16.01 -16.71
C SER A 128 18.53 -16.50 -17.53
N GLU A 129 19.55 -15.67 -17.69
CA GLU A 129 20.71 -16.04 -18.51
C GLU A 129 21.45 -17.26 -17.91
N GLY A 130 21.59 -18.33 -18.71
CA GLY A 130 22.28 -19.54 -18.28
C GLY A 130 21.42 -20.54 -17.49
N VAL A 131 20.14 -20.24 -17.24
CA VAL A 131 19.15 -21.16 -16.69
C VAL A 131 18.24 -21.64 -17.84
N GLU A 132 18.10 -22.96 -18.01
CA GLU A 132 17.22 -23.53 -19.06
C GLU A 132 15.73 -23.46 -18.69
N SER A 133 15.42 -23.21 -17.41
CA SER A 133 14.08 -23.14 -16.84
C SER A 133 13.50 -21.72 -16.92
N GLY A 134 12.18 -21.61 -17.09
CA GLY A 134 11.42 -20.36 -17.03
C GLY A 134 11.43 -19.74 -15.63
N ALA A 135 10.87 -18.53 -15.50
CA ALA A 135 10.75 -17.87 -14.19
C ALA A 135 9.84 -18.65 -13.23
N ASP A 136 10.25 -18.72 -11.97
CA ASP A 136 9.46 -19.23 -10.85
C ASP A 136 8.92 -18.03 -10.05
N VAL A 137 7.60 -17.81 -10.15
CA VAL A 137 6.98 -16.57 -9.73
C VAL A 137 5.98 -16.81 -8.60
N ASN A 138 6.08 -15.98 -7.56
CA ASN A 138 5.08 -15.81 -6.52
C ASN A 138 4.43 -14.43 -6.67
N ILE A 139 3.10 -14.36 -6.67
CA ILE A 139 2.35 -13.10 -6.68
C ILE A 139 1.48 -13.01 -5.42
N MET A 140 1.70 -11.95 -4.64
CA MET A 140 0.90 -11.59 -3.47
C MET A 140 0.14 -10.30 -3.76
N VAL A 141 -1.11 -10.23 -3.33
CA VAL A 141 -1.93 -9.02 -3.42
C VAL A 141 -2.41 -8.64 -2.02
N THR A 142 -2.31 -7.38 -1.67
CA THR A 142 -2.84 -6.78 -0.44
C THR A 142 -3.44 -5.40 -0.74
N THR A 143 -4.05 -4.78 0.27
CA THR A 143 -4.63 -3.44 0.17
C THR A 143 -3.72 -2.38 0.81
N THR A 144 -4.01 -1.11 0.55
CA THR A 144 -3.41 0.02 1.31
C THR A 144 -4.05 0.23 2.68
N ASP A 145 -5.09 -0.53 3.03
CA ASP A 145 -5.84 -0.33 4.26
C ASP A 145 -5.08 -0.88 5.48
N TYR A 146 -4.64 0.06 6.32
CA TYR A 146 -3.97 -0.20 7.60
C TYR A 146 -4.86 0.12 8.82
N GLY A 147 -6.13 0.45 8.57
CA GLY A 147 -7.12 0.82 9.57
C GLY A 147 -6.94 2.26 10.08
N ASN A 148 -8.05 2.96 10.28
CA ASN A 148 -8.05 4.30 10.87
C ASN A 148 -9.16 4.46 11.93
N PRO A 149 -8.88 5.05 13.12
CA PRO A 149 -9.89 5.28 14.15
C PRO A 149 -11.11 6.09 13.70
N LEU A 150 -10.95 6.99 12.73
CA LEU A 150 -12.05 7.79 12.17
C LEU A 150 -13.05 6.95 11.38
N CYS A 151 -12.58 5.81 10.85
CA CYS A 151 -13.34 5.00 9.91
C CYS A 151 -13.89 3.73 10.56
N LYS A 152 -13.32 3.30 11.69
CA LYS A 152 -13.79 2.16 12.49
C LYS A 152 -15.29 2.14 12.80
N PRO A 153 -15.99 3.29 13.01
CA PRO A 153 -17.44 3.28 13.21
C PRO A 153 -18.26 2.93 11.95
N PHE A 154 -17.65 2.95 10.76
CA PHE A 154 -18.30 2.81 9.47
C PHE A 154 -17.82 1.58 8.68
N ALA A 155 -16.56 1.17 8.87
CA ALA A 155 -16.02 -0.07 8.34
C ALA A 155 -16.61 -1.28 9.08
N ASN A 156 -17.11 -2.27 8.32
CA ASN A 156 -17.63 -3.53 8.85
C ASN A 156 -16.68 -4.71 8.58
N TYR A 157 -15.43 -4.43 8.25
CA TYR A 157 -14.36 -5.39 8.00
C TYR A 157 -13.15 -5.05 8.87
N GLU A 158 -12.22 -6.00 8.99
CA GLU A 158 -10.91 -5.73 9.59
C GLU A 158 -9.92 -5.40 8.45
N PRO A 159 -9.11 -4.33 8.59
CA PRO A 159 -8.16 -3.94 7.57
C PRO A 159 -7.14 -5.06 7.32
N GLU A 160 -6.69 -5.20 6.08
CA GLU A 160 -5.68 -6.20 5.73
C GLU A 160 -4.36 -5.95 6.46
N ALA A 161 -3.97 -4.68 6.64
CA ALA A 161 -2.74 -4.30 7.30
C ALA A 161 -1.48 -5.01 6.74
N GLY A 162 -1.44 -5.19 5.41
CA GLY A 162 -0.39 -5.92 4.68
C GLY A 162 -0.64 -7.43 4.55
N ALA A 163 -1.70 -7.98 5.15
CA ALA A 163 -2.06 -9.39 4.97
C ALA A 163 -2.52 -9.68 3.53
N PRO A 164 -2.24 -10.90 3.01
CA PRO A 164 -2.60 -11.26 1.66
C PRO A 164 -4.11 -11.43 1.49
N VAL A 165 -4.63 -10.89 0.39
CA VAL A 165 -5.99 -11.14 -0.09
C VAL A 165 -5.91 -12.12 -1.25
N ALA A 166 -5.93 -13.41 -0.95
CA ALA A 166 -5.88 -14.47 -1.96
C ALA A 166 -7.27 -14.88 -2.48
N THR A 167 -8.36 -14.28 -1.98
CA THR A 167 -9.72 -14.68 -2.36
C THR A 167 -10.22 -13.92 -3.58
N ALA A 168 -10.87 -14.63 -4.50
CA ALA A 168 -11.46 -14.03 -5.69
C ALA A 168 -12.47 -12.95 -5.32
N CYS A 169 -12.44 -11.81 -6.01
CA CYS A 169 -13.27 -10.64 -5.78
C CYS A 169 -14.78 -10.98 -5.77
N ARG A 170 -15.21 -12.00 -6.54
CA ARG A 170 -16.60 -12.45 -6.58
C ARG A 170 -17.11 -13.08 -5.27
N LYS A 171 -16.21 -13.45 -4.34
CA LYS A 171 -16.57 -13.88 -2.99
C LYS A 171 -16.76 -12.73 -2.00
N ARG A 172 -16.34 -11.53 -2.39
CA ARG A 172 -16.27 -10.32 -1.57
C ARG A 172 -16.84 -9.11 -2.32
N LEU A 173 -17.91 -9.32 -3.10
CA LEU A 173 -18.59 -8.27 -3.87
C LEU A 173 -19.15 -7.16 -2.99
N ASP A 174 -19.44 -7.45 -1.72
CA ASP A 174 -19.86 -6.47 -0.73
C ASP A 174 -18.79 -5.39 -0.48
N ARG A 175 -17.51 -5.68 -0.75
CA ARG A 175 -16.41 -4.70 -0.68
C ARG A 175 -16.40 -3.70 -1.83
N PHE A 176 -17.19 -3.91 -2.88
CA PHE A 176 -17.30 -2.97 -4.01
C PHE A 176 -18.40 -1.91 -3.79
N THR A 177 -18.73 -1.65 -2.53
CA THR A 177 -19.62 -0.59 -2.09
C THR A 177 -18.88 0.28 -1.09
N GLY A 178 -18.72 1.57 -1.39
CA GLY A 178 -17.96 2.48 -0.54
C GLY A 178 -18.62 2.81 0.79
N LEU A 179 -17.83 3.41 1.71
CA LEU A 179 -18.24 3.66 3.10
C LEU A 179 -19.26 4.80 3.29
N ALA A 180 -19.66 5.51 2.23
CA ALA A 180 -20.58 6.63 2.35
C ALA A 180 -21.97 6.18 2.84
N GLN A 181 -22.46 6.78 3.93
CA GLN A 181 -23.73 6.37 4.55
C GLN A 181 -24.99 6.68 3.72
N ILE A 182 -24.89 7.63 2.80
CA ILE A 182 -25.99 8.08 1.95
C ILE A 182 -25.55 7.90 0.50
N ASN A 183 -26.25 7.01 -0.22
CA ASN A 183 -25.94 6.65 -1.60
C ASN A 183 -24.45 6.27 -1.78
N PRO A 184 -23.99 5.19 -1.13
CA PRO A 184 -22.62 4.74 -1.31
C PRO A 184 -22.32 4.50 -2.79
N PRO A 185 -21.12 4.86 -3.28
CA PRO A 185 -20.68 4.44 -4.60
C PRO A 185 -20.66 2.91 -4.65
N VAL A 186 -21.07 2.36 -5.78
CA VAL A 186 -21.06 0.91 -6.03
C VAL A 186 -20.39 0.70 -7.37
N TYR A 187 -19.37 -0.15 -7.40
CA TYR A 187 -18.54 -0.39 -8.59
C TYR A 187 -18.22 -1.90 -8.75
N GLU A 188 -19.24 -2.74 -8.66
CA GLU A 188 -19.09 -4.21 -8.77
C GLU A 188 -18.55 -4.65 -10.15
N GLU A 189 -18.69 -3.83 -11.19
CA GLU A 189 -18.12 -4.05 -12.51
C GLU A 189 -16.59 -4.23 -12.50
N ALA A 190 -15.88 -3.57 -11.58
CA ALA A 190 -14.43 -3.76 -11.42
C ALA A 190 -14.04 -5.23 -11.17
N CYS A 191 -14.93 -5.98 -10.52
CA CYS A 191 -14.77 -7.42 -10.35
C CYS A 191 -15.51 -8.22 -11.43
N THR A 192 -16.77 -7.88 -11.68
CA THR A 192 -17.67 -8.76 -12.44
C THR A 192 -17.37 -8.80 -13.93
N GLU A 193 -16.68 -7.80 -14.47
CA GLU A 193 -16.24 -7.79 -15.88
C GLU A 193 -14.99 -8.64 -16.15
N VAL A 194 -14.11 -8.78 -15.17
CA VAL A 194 -12.81 -9.48 -15.33
C VAL A 194 -12.79 -10.87 -14.69
N CYS A 195 -13.69 -11.14 -13.75
CA CYS A 195 -13.73 -12.40 -13.03
C CYS A 195 -15.05 -13.13 -13.30
N GLU A 196 -15.03 -14.26 -14.01
CA GLU A 196 -16.27 -14.98 -14.36
C GLU A 196 -16.87 -15.80 -13.21
N SER A 197 -16.08 -16.20 -12.22
CA SER A 197 -16.50 -17.14 -11.18
C SER A 197 -15.76 -16.92 -9.85
N PRO A 198 -16.44 -17.07 -8.69
CA PRO A 198 -15.83 -16.92 -7.37
C PRO A 198 -14.80 -18.02 -7.00
N GLY A 199 -14.58 -19.01 -7.86
CA GLY A 199 -13.69 -20.14 -7.59
C GLY A 199 -12.31 -20.05 -8.23
N ILE A 200 -11.93 -18.91 -8.81
CA ILE A 200 -10.66 -18.72 -9.53
C ILE A 200 -9.67 -18.03 -8.59
N GLU A 201 -9.02 -18.82 -7.75
CA GLU A 201 -8.08 -18.38 -6.70
C GLU A 201 -7.11 -19.54 -6.35
N PRO A 202 -6.00 -19.30 -5.65
CA PRO A 202 -5.06 -20.34 -5.24
C PRO A 202 -5.71 -21.52 -4.51
N LEU A 203 -5.24 -22.72 -4.84
CA LEU A 203 -5.71 -23.98 -4.28
C LEU A 203 -5.13 -24.22 -2.88
N ASN A 204 -5.74 -25.17 -2.14
CA ASN A 204 -5.28 -25.63 -0.83
C ASN A 204 -5.19 -24.56 0.27
N GLY A 205 -5.71 -23.36 0.04
CA GLY A 205 -5.62 -22.25 0.98
C GLY A 205 -4.28 -21.51 0.93
N ASP A 206 -3.52 -21.69 -0.16
CA ASP A 206 -2.34 -20.86 -0.43
C ASP A 206 -2.74 -19.38 -0.44
N LEU A 207 -1.85 -18.54 0.09
CA LEU A 207 -2.09 -17.10 0.22
C LEU A 207 -1.53 -16.29 -0.94
N ILE A 208 -0.94 -16.96 -1.93
CA ILE A 208 -0.28 -16.37 -3.08
C ILE A 208 -0.59 -17.18 -4.34
N ILE A 209 -0.57 -16.52 -5.49
CA ILE A 209 -0.55 -17.19 -6.79
C ILE A 209 0.90 -17.62 -7.05
N HIS A 210 1.11 -18.85 -7.50
CA HIS A 210 2.42 -19.36 -7.83
C HIS A 210 2.39 -20.12 -9.16
N PHE A 211 3.41 -19.91 -9.98
CA PHE A 211 3.63 -20.65 -11.22
C PHE A 211 5.10 -20.74 -11.61
N ASP A 212 5.44 -21.84 -12.27
CA ASP A 212 6.77 -22.15 -12.79
C ASP A 212 6.65 -23.14 -13.98
N ASP A 213 7.76 -23.77 -14.38
CA ASP A 213 7.78 -24.79 -15.44
C ASP A 213 7.08 -26.11 -15.05
N GLU A 214 6.88 -26.38 -13.76
CA GLU A 214 6.23 -27.60 -13.26
C GLU A 214 4.71 -27.44 -13.19
N GLY A 215 4.21 -26.21 -13.08
CA GLY A 215 2.80 -25.86 -13.22
C GLY A 215 2.42 -24.62 -12.42
N ASP A 216 1.13 -24.55 -12.04
CA ASP A 216 0.57 -23.46 -11.26
C ASP A 216 -0.27 -24.00 -10.08
N ASN A 217 -0.54 -23.14 -9.11
CA ASN A 217 -1.37 -23.47 -7.95
C ASN A 217 -2.83 -23.01 -8.07
N VAL A 218 -3.34 -22.74 -9.28
CA VAL A 218 -4.71 -22.25 -9.50
C VAL A 218 -5.58 -23.32 -10.18
N PRO A 219 -6.92 -23.26 -10.06
CA PRO A 219 -7.78 -24.25 -10.68
C PRO A 219 -7.78 -24.11 -12.22
N PRO A 220 -8.08 -25.20 -12.94
CA PRO A 220 -8.37 -25.09 -14.37
C PRO A 220 -9.60 -24.21 -14.59
N VAL A 221 -9.51 -23.32 -15.57
CA VAL A 221 -10.55 -22.35 -15.95
C VAL A 221 -11.02 -22.58 -17.38
N GLU A 222 -12.17 -22.03 -17.71
CA GLU A 222 -12.62 -21.99 -19.11
C GLU A 222 -11.80 -20.93 -19.89
N PRO A 223 -11.64 -21.07 -21.20
CA PRO A 223 -10.94 -20.07 -22.01
C PRO A 223 -11.71 -18.74 -22.04
N VAL A 224 -11.04 -17.67 -21.67
CA VAL A 224 -11.55 -16.28 -21.63
C VAL A 224 -10.44 -15.36 -22.15
N ASP A 225 -10.83 -14.31 -22.85
CA ASP A 225 -9.96 -13.22 -23.33
C ASP A 225 -10.40 -11.93 -22.62
N ILE A 226 -9.80 -11.64 -21.47
CA ILE A 226 -10.15 -10.54 -20.56
C ILE A 226 -9.73 -9.20 -21.17
N ASN A 227 -8.54 -9.15 -21.78
CA ASN A 227 -7.98 -7.92 -22.36
C ASN A 227 -8.46 -7.66 -23.81
N ASN A 228 -9.21 -8.59 -24.41
CA ASN A 228 -9.71 -8.56 -25.78
C ASN A 228 -8.61 -8.47 -26.86
N ASP A 229 -7.45 -9.07 -26.62
CA ASP A 229 -6.34 -9.11 -27.57
C ASP A 229 -6.47 -10.22 -28.63
N GLY A 230 -7.46 -11.10 -28.46
CA GLY A 230 -7.75 -12.24 -29.34
C GLY A 230 -7.04 -13.54 -28.96
N ILE A 231 -6.39 -13.60 -27.80
CA ILE A 231 -5.72 -14.76 -27.23
C ILE A 231 -6.42 -15.13 -25.92
N ASP A 232 -6.65 -16.43 -25.70
CA ASP A 232 -7.22 -16.90 -24.44
C ASP A 232 -6.18 -16.78 -23.31
N ASP A 233 -6.58 -16.23 -22.17
CA ASP A 233 -5.74 -15.97 -21.00
C ASP A 233 -5.47 -17.25 -20.19
N SER A 234 -4.24 -17.33 -19.65
CA SER A 234 -3.82 -18.46 -18.80
C SER A 234 -4.63 -18.52 -17.49
N PRO A 235 -4.72 -19.69 -16.82
CA PRO A 235 -5.37 -19.80 -15.52
C PRO A 235 -4.81 -18.82 -14.49
N VAL A 236 -3.49 -18.57 -14.52
CA VAL A 236 -2.78 -17.61 -13.66
C VAL A 236 -3.26 -16.18 -13.95
N ALA A 237 -3.34 -15.79 -15.22
CA ALA A 237 -3.84 -14.48 -15.64
C ALA A 237 -5.29 -14.25 -15.15
N GLN A 238 -6.16 -15.24 -15.33
CA GLN A 238 -7.54 -15.15 -14.86
C GLN A 238 -7.63 -15.10 -13.32
N ALA A 239 -6.78 -15.84 -12.60
CA ALA A 239 -6.72 -15.78 -11.14
C ALA A 239 -6.26 -14.42 -10.62
N LEU A 240 -5.22 -13.83 -11.24
CA LEU A 240 -4.76 -12.50 -10.88
C LEU A 240 -5.81 -11.44 -11.21
N ALA A 241 -6.49 -11.53 -12.35
CA ALA A 241 -7.64 -10.67 -12.69
C ALA A 241 -8.83 -10.84 -11.73
N CYS A 242 -9.04 -12.04 -11.18
CA CYS A 242 -10.04 -12.28 -10.15
C CYS A 242 -9.62 -11.78 -8.76
N ILE A 243 -8.34 -11.74 -8.44
CA ILE A 243 -7.84 -11.37 -7.12
C ILE A 243 -7.55 -9.88 -7.02
N GLY A 244 -6.98 -9.29 -8.06
CA GLY A 244 -6.47 -7.92 -8.07
C GLY A 244 -7.49 -6.83 -7.69
N PRO A 245 -8.74 -6.82 -8.20
CA PRO A 245 -9.77 -5.89 -7.73
C PRO A 245 -10.02 -6.06 -6.22
N GLN A 246 -9.62 -5.10 -5.40
CA GLN A 246 -9.69 -5.17 -3.93
C GLN A 246 -11.01 -4.68 -3.35
N GLY A 247 -11.84 -3.98 -4.12
CA GLY A 247 -13.03 -3.31 -3.61
C GLY A 247 -12.77 -1.82 -3.42
N ILE A 248 -13.82 -1.09 -3.04
CA ILE A 248 -13.83 0.37 -2.87
C ILE A 248 -14.34 0.76 -1.48
N ASP A 249 -14.26 -0.18 -0.52
CA ASP A 249 -14.73 -0.04 0.87
C ASP A 249 -13.66 0.53 1.81
N GLY A 250 -12.49 0.88 1.30
CA GLY A 250 -11.40 1.55 1.97
C GLY A 250 -11.77 2.94 2.48
N CYS A 251 -10.97 3.42 3.41
CA CYS A 251 -11.38 4.49 4.29
C CYS A 251 -10.86 5.88 3.92
N GLY A 252 -10.13 5.98 2.81
CA GLY A 252 -9.56 7.23 2.29
C GLY A 252 -8.38 7.76 3.11
N TYR A 253 -7.93 7.01 4.12
CA TYR A 253 -6.70 7.24 4.87
C TYR A 253 -5.74 6.10 4.54
N GLU A 254 -5.34 6.04 3.27
CA GLU A 254 -4.65 4.90 2.70
C GLU A 254 -3.17 4.91 3.10
N SER A 255 -2.63 3.77 3.52
CA SER A 255 -1.26 3.65 4.04
C SER A 255 -0.40 2.72 3.19
N PRO A 256 -0.19 3.02 1.89
CA PRO A 256 0.53 2.15 0.97
C PRO A 256 1.93 1.76 1.46
N LEU A 257 2.68 2.68 2.08
CA LEU A 257 4.05 2.38 2.54
C LEU A 257 4.07 1.44 3.74
N GLU A 258 3.22 1.65 4.74
CA GLU A 258 3.14 0.74 5.89
C GLU A 258 2.55 -0.62 5.49
N ALA A 259 1.53 -0.65 4.63
CA ALA A 259 0.97 -1.90 4.11
C ALA A 259 2.03 -2.71 3.34
N MET A 260 2.82 -2.07 2.47
CA MET A 260 3.96 -2.69 1.80
C MET A 260 4.94 -3.30 2.81
N MET A 261 5.39 -2.52 3.80
CA MET A 261 6.36 -3.00 4.78
C MET A 261 5.83 -4.18 5.60
N GLN A 262 4.55 -4.17 5.98
CA GLN A 262 3.94 -5.28 6.72
C GLN A 262 3.72 -6.52 5.85
N ALA A 263 3.36 -6.36 4.58
CA ALA A 263 3.28 -7.49 3.64
C ALA A 263 4.62 -8.20 3.49
N LEU A 264 5.72 -7.46 3.56
CA LEU A 264 7.09 -7.96 3.46
C LEU A 264 7.71 -8.37 4.80
N ASN A 265 6.98 -8.24 5.91
CA ASN A 265 7.47 -8.54 7.25
C ASN A 265 7.82 -10.05 7.36
N PRO A 266 9.09 -10.43 7.59
CA PRO A 266 9.50 -11.84 7.68
C PRO A 266 8.85 -12.61 8.85
N LEU A 267 8.40 -11.89 9.89
CA LEU A 267 7.72 -12.48 11.05
C LEU A 267 6.21 -12.65 10.83
N ALA A 268 5.68 -12.18 9.69
CA ALA A 268 4.29 -12.39 9.34
C ALA A 268 4.04 -13.85 8.97
N SER A 269 2.81 -14.32 9.23
CA SER A 269 2.48 -15.74 9.05
C SER A 269 2.59 -16.22 7.61
N TRP A 270 2.36 -15.32 6.64
CA TRP A 270 2.48 -15.60 5.20
C TRP A 270 3.92 -15.55 4.67
N ASN A 271 4.89 -15.13 5.49
CA ASN A 271 6.31 -15.13 5.14
C ASN A 271 7.14 -16.15 5.92
N CYS A 272 6.50 -16.91 6.83
CA CYS A 272 7.18 -17.90 7.64
C CYS A 272 6.93 -19.33 7.13
N GLY A 273 7.96 -19.94 6.52
CA GLY A 273 7.89 -21.23 5.83
C GLY A 273 7.89 -22.49 6.71
N ALA A 274 7.56 -22.37 8.01
CA ALA A 274 7.55 -23.50 8.96
C ALA A 274 6.21 -23.61 9.69
N PRO A 275 5.10 -23.95 9.00
CA PRO A 275 3.74 -23.93 9.54
C PRO A 275 3.54 -24.83 10.77
N ASP A 276 4.28 -25.93 10.87
CA ASP A 276 4.22 -26.90 11.96
C ASP A 276 5.19 -26.60 13.12
N ASP A 277 6.00 -25.53 13.03
CA ASP A 277 7.01 -25.17 14.03
C ASP A 277 6.71 -23.80 14.68
N PRO A 278 6.02 -23.77 15.83
CA PRO A 278 5.69 -22.52 16.51
C PRO A 278 6.90 -21.86 17.22
N GLU A 279 8.06 -22.54 17.33
CA GLU A 279 9.29 -21.90 17.81
C GLU A 279 9.91 -21.03 16.70
N VAL A 280 9.81 -21.49 15.44
CA VAL A 280 10.28 -20.75 14.25
C VAL A 280 9.23 -19.72 13.78
N CYS A 281 7.97 -20.11 13.74
CA CYS A 281 6.84 -19.31 13.28
C CYS A 281 5.86 -19.01 14.43
N PRO A 282 6.21 -18.13 15.38
CA PRO A 282 5.38 -17.87 16.56
C PRO A 282 4.01 -17.24 16.23
N ASN A 283 3.90 -16.62 15.04
CA ASN A 283 2.66 -16.01 14.55
C ASN A 283 1.88 -16.93 13.58
N GLY A 284 2.29 -18.21 13.46
CA GLY A 284 1.82 -19.12 12.42
C GLY A 284 2.71 -19.08 11.19
N GLY A 285 2.63 -20.11 10.34
CA GLY A 285 3.39 -20.21 9.10
C GLY A 285 2.56 -20.78 7.97
N VAL A 286 3.15 -20.85 6.78
CA VAL A 286 2.54 -21.38 5.55
C VAL A 286 3.52 -22.33 4.86
N ASP A 287 2.99 -23.30 4.10
CA ASP A 287 3.82 -24.22 3.32
C ASP A 287 4.61 -23.48 2.22
N ARG A 288 4.02 -22.41 1.68
CA ARG A 288 4.62 -21.58 0.63
C ARG A 288 4.70 -20.12 1.10
N PRO A 289 5.83 -19.69 1.68
CA PRO A 289 6.02 -18.29 2.06
C PRO A 289 6.12 -17.41 0.80
N PHE A 290 5.63 -16.18 0.89
CA PHE A 290 5.77 -15.20 -0.20
C PHE A 290 7.23 -14.79 -0.38
N MET A 291 7.88 -14.32 0.69
CA MET A 291 9.28 -13.90 0.69
C MET A 291 10.24 -15.09 0.62
N ARG A 292 10.77 -15.41 -0.56
CA ARG A 292 11.73 -16.50 -0.78
C ARG A 292 13.17 -16.00 -0.75
N GLU A 293 14.10 -16.78 -0.23
CA GLU A 293 15.53 -16.48 -0.32
C GLU A 293 15.96 -16.31 -1.79
N GLY A 294 16.84 -15.34 -2.08
CA GLY A 294 17.38 -15.15 -3.43
C GLY A 294 16.43 -14.58 -4.48
N ALA A 295 15.11 -14.54 -4.24
CA ALA A 295 14.16 -14.03 -5.23
C ALA A 295 14.24 -12.51 -5.42
N VAL A 296 14.13 -12.08 -6.68
CA VAL A 296 13.93 -10.66 -7.04
C VAL A 296 12.59 -10.22 -6.44
N LEU A 297 12.63 -9.20 -5.58
CA LEU A 297 11.42 -8.60 -5.02
C LEU A 297 10.95 -7.46 -5.93
N ALA A 298 9.75 -7.61 -6.48
CA ALA A 298 9.05 -6.58 -7.20
C ALA A 298 7.87 -6.06 -6.38
N VAL A 299 7.77 -4.75 -6.18
CA VAL A 299 6.64 -4.13 -5.46
C VAL A 299 5.90 -3.20 -6.40
N ALA A 300 4.60 -3.43 -6.59
CA ALA A 300 3.71 -2.56 -7.35
C ALA A 300 2.71 -1.90 -6.39
N ILE A 301 2.80 -0.57 -6.24
CA ILE A 301 1.85 0.23 -5.48
C ILE A 301 0.94 0.97 -6.46
N ILE A 302 -0.38 0.82 -6.27
CA ILE A 302 -1.40 1.44 -7.11
C ILE A 302 -2.33 2.22 -6.19
N THR A 303 -2.31 3.55 -6.26
CA THR A 303 -3.08 4.43 -5.36
C THR A 303 -3.36 5.78 -5.98
N ASP A 304 -4.56 6.31 -5.74
CA ASP A 304 -4.97 7.67 -6.06
C ASP A 304 -4.91 8.62 -4.84
N GLU A 305 -4.53 8.12 -3.67
CA GLU A 305 -4.49 8.86 -2.41
C GLU A 305 -3.07 9.27 -1.98
N ALA A 306 -2.99 10.19 -1.01
CA ALA A 306 -1.73 10.49 -0.34
C ALA A 306 -1.40 9.41 0.71
N ASP A 307 -0.10 9.07 0.85
CA ASP A 307 0.31 8.10 1.87
C ASP A 307 0.02 8.62 3.29
N CYS A 308 -0.85 7.88 3.97
CA CYS A 308 -1.31 8.08 5.32
C CYS A 308 -0.70 7.09 6.32
N SER A 309 0.55 6.65 6.10
CA SER A 309 1.26 5.75 7.00
C SER A 309 1.61 6.45 8.34
N VAL A 310 0.61 6.52 9.22
CA VAL A 310 0.62 7.30 10.47
C VAL A 310 1.35 6.55 11.57
N LYS A 311 2.20 7.27 12.30
CA LYS A 311 2.92 6.73 13.46
C LYS A 311 2.08 6.82 14.72
N ASP A 312 1.46 7.97 14.97
CA ASP A 312 0.59 8.21 16.13
C ASP A 312 -0.82 8.64 15.70
N TYR A 313 -1.78 7.75 15.86
CA TYR A 313 -3.19 8.00 15.54
C TYR A 313 -3.85 9.09 16.40
N ALA A 314 -3.19 9.62 17.44
CA ALA A 314 -3.67 10.78 18.16
C ALA A 314 -3.97 11.97 17.23
N ILE A 315 -3.20 12.13 16.14
CA ILE A 315 -3.39 13.21 15.16
C ILE A 315 -4.76 13.17 14.48
N MET A 316 -5.36 11.97 14.35
CA MET A 316 -6.67 11.80 13.72
C MET A 316 -7.80 12.40 14.55
N THR A 317 -7.53 12.70 15.82
CA THR A 317 -8.51 13.29 16.74
C THR A 317 -8.11 14.68 17.23
N ASP A 318 -6.97 15.20 16.75
CA ASP A 318 -6.45 16.49 17.14
C ASP A 318 -6.87 17.59 16.17
N SER A 319 -7.71 18.52 16.65
CA SER A 319 -8.25 19.61 15.86
C SER A 319 -7.20 20.59 15.33
N ASP A 320 -5.98 20.60 15.88
CA ASP A 320 -4.90 21.45 15.37
C ASP A 320 -4.41 21.00 13.97
N TYR A 321 -4.62 19.72 13.65
CA TYR A 321 -4.29 19.15 12.34
C TYR A 321 -5.45 19.20 11.35
N PHE A 322 -6.67 19.43 11.80
CA PHE A 322 -7.84 19.47 10.94
C PHE A 322 -7.82 20.69 10.01
N ALA A 323 -8.30 20.50 8.78
CA ALA A 323 -8.57 21.60 7.88
C ALA A 323 -9.90 22.28 8.28
N GLU A 324 -10.02 23.58 8.01
CA GLU A 324 -11.27 24.31 8.24
C GLU A 324 -12.23 24.10 7.07
N LEU A 325 -13.48 23.75 7.38
CA LEU A 325 -14.59 23.77 6.43
C LEU A 325 -15.70 24.64 7.01
N ASP A 326 -16.16 25.66 6.27
CA ASP A 326 -17.16 26.62 6.73
C ASP A 326 -16.82 27.31 8.09
N GLY A 327 -15.54 27.36 8.44
CA GLY A 327 -15.02 27.94 9.69
C GLY A 327 -14.99 26.98 10.89
N ASP A 328 -15.33 25.71 10.70
CA ASP A 328 -15.21 24.66 11.71
C ASP A 328 -14.04 23.72 11.35
N PRO A 329 -13.13 23.41 12.30
CA PRO A 329 -12.08 22.40 12.08
C PRO A 329 -12.70 21.00 12.05
N LEU A 330 -12.63 20.33 10.90
CA LEU A 330 -13.18 18.99 10.68
C LEU A 330 -12.11 18.05 10.10
N PRO A 331 -12.09 16.76 10.52
CA PRO A 331 -11.11 15.80 10.01
C PRO A 331 -11.42 15.40 8.57
N SER A 332 -10.36 15.17 7.81
CA SER A 332 -10.37 14.74 6.41
C SER A 332 -9.01 14.10 6.06
N SER A 333 -8.89 13.46 4.88
CA SER A 333 -7.62 12.86 4.43
C SER A 333 -6.51 13.90 4.22
N ALA A 334 -6.86 15.19 4.14
CA ALA A 334 -5.93 16.32 4.19
C ALA A 334 -4.96 16.30 5.38
N ILE A 335 -5.33 15.63 6.49
CA ILE A 335 -4.44 15.42 7.63
C ILE A 335 -3.15 14.70 7.19
N CYS A 336 -3.27 13.67 6.34
CA CYS A 336 -2.14 12.86 5.88
C CYS A 336 -1.17 13.72 5.05
N TRP A 337 -1.70 14.55 4.15
CA TRP A 337 -0.90 15.52 3.40
C TRP A 337 -0.22 16.55 4.31
N LYS A 338 -1.00 17.18 5.20
CA LYS A 338 -0.51 18.25 6.10
C LYS A 338 0.53 17.75 7.09
N ALA A 339 0.43 16.50 7.54
CA ALA A 339 1.35 15.90 8.49
C ALA A 339 2.59 15.26 7.84
N GLY A 340 2.49 14.84 6.57
CA GLY A 340 3.54 14.08 5.90
C GLY A 340 4.29 14.83 4.80
N VAL A 341 3.87 16.03 4.42
CA VAL A 341 4.47 16.78 3.31
C VAL A 341 4.70 18.23 3.67
N THR A 342 5.92 18.69 3.42
CA THR A 342 6.31 20.10 3.52
C THR A 342 6.60 20.67 2.15
N CYS A 343 6.18 21.92 1.90
CA CYS A 343 6.37 22.60 0.62
C CYS A 343 6.67 24.10 0.83
N ASN A 344 7.34 24.73 -0.14
CA ASN A 344 7.39 26.19 -0.22
C ASN A 344 6.18 26.72 -0.99
N GLY A 345 5.42 27.64 -0.40
CA GLY A 345 4.30 28.30 -1.06
C GLY A 345 3.01 28.26 -0.22
N PRO A 346 1.84 28.45 -0.86
CA PRO A 346 1.65 28.60 -2.31
C PRO A 346 2.07 29.98 -2.84
N ASP A 347 2.32 30.08 -4.15
CA ASP A 347 2.43 31.36 -4.87
C ASP A 347 1.05 32.01 -5.11
N ALA A 348 1.02 33.14 -5.84
CA ALA A 348 -0.23 33.85 -6.13
C ALA A 348 -1.23 33.06 -7.01
N ASN A 349 -0.80 31.96 -7.63
CA ASN A 349 -1.62 31.06 -8.45
C ASN A 349 -1.94 29.75 -7.73
N GLY A 350 -1.67 29.66 -6.43
CA GLY A 350 -1.92 28.46 -5.64
C GLY A 350 -0.88 27.35 -5.86
N VAL A 351 0.28 27.63 -6.45
CA VAL A 351 1.30 26.62 -6.79
C VAL A 351 2.36 26.53 -5.69
N TYR A 352 2.69 25.31 -5.30
CA TYR A 352 3.74 24.96 -4.34
C TYR A 352 5.00 24.46 -5.06
N VAL A 353 6.16 24.64 -4.46
CA VAL A 353 7.45 24.18 -4.99
C VAL A 353 8.32 23.55 -3.91
N ASN A 354 9.27 22.70 -4.31
CA ASN A 354 10.12 21.93 -3.41
C ASN A 354 9.29 21.21 -2.32
N CYS A 355 8.28 20.48 -2.77
CA CYS A 355 7.54 19.59 -1.87
C CYS A 355 8.39 18.35 -1.60
N SER A 356 8.49 17.96 -0.34
CA SER A 356 9.18 16.73 0.10
C SER A 356 8.45 16.13 1.30
N SER A 357 8.80 14.89 1.66
CA SER A 357 8.36 14.32 2.93
C SER A 357 8.71 15.24 4.11
N ASP A 358 7.82 15.25 5.10
CA ASP A 358 8.03 15.87 6.40
C ASP A 358 8.19 14.76 7.46
N ASP A 359 9.44 14.58 7.89
CA ASP A 359 9.81 13.60 8.91
C ASP A 359 10.08 14.26 10.28
N ASP A 360 9.89 15.59 10.42
CA ASP A 360 10.32 16.36 11.61
C ASP A 360 9.30 16.31 12.77
N ASP A 361 8.00 16.19 12.48
CA ASP A 361 6.94 16.29 13.50
C ASP A 361 6.60 14.96 14.21
N ASP A 362 7.25 13.85 13.82
CA ASP A 362 7.07 12.49 14.38
C ASP A 362 5.62 11.95 14.33
N LEU A 363 4.79 12.51 13.44
CA LEU A 363 3.36 12.16 13.30
C LEU A 363 3.13 11.03 12.30
N MET A 364 3.86 11.10 11.19
CA MET A 364 3.91 10.07 10.16
C MET A 364 5.12 9.17 10.41
N GLN A 365 5.06 7.92 9.95
CA GLN A 365 6.27 7.11 9.91
C GLN A 365 7.30 7.80 8.99
N PRO A 366 8.56 7.98 9.42
CA PRO A 366 9.53 8.68 8.59
C PRO A 366 9.78 7.91 7.29
N VAL A 367 9.98 8.60 6.17
CA VAL A 367 10.25 7.93 4.87
C VAL A 367 11.48 7.02 4.97
N SER A 368 12.47 7.40 5.79
CA SER A 368 13.66 6.59 6.02
C SER A 368 13.35 5.18 6.53
N ARG A 369 12.25 4.98 7.27
CA ARG A 369 11.80 3.66 7.71
C ARG A 369 11.64 2.69 6.54
N TYR A 370 11.07 3.16 5.44
CA TYR A 370 10.77 2.36 4.26
C TYR A 370 11.98 2.22 3.36
N THR A 371 12.74 3.30 3.15
CA THR A 371 13.97 3.25 2.35
C THR A 371 15.02 2.37 3.01
N ASP A 372 15.19 2.44 4.33
CA ASP A 372 16.14 1.60 5.07
C ASP A 372 15.70 0.14 5.05
N PHE A 373 14.40 -0.12 5.16
CA PHE A 373 13.87 -1.47 5.05
C PHE A 373 14.15 -2.09 3.67
N LEU A 374 13.85 -1.38 2.58
CA LEU A 374 14.07 -1.91 1.23
C LEU A 374 15.56 -1.99 0.85
N ASN A 375 16.32 -0.91 1.07
CA ASN A 375 17.72 -0.82 0.62
C ASN A 375 18.70 -1.57 1.53
N HIS A 376 18.51 -1.51 2.86
CA HIS A 376 19.47 -2.09 3.80
C HIS A 376 19.01 -3.45 4.32
N TYR A 377 17.74 -3.58 4.73
CA TYR A 377 17.28 -4.87 5.24
C TYR A 377 17.05 -5.89 4.11
N VAL A 378 16.21 -5.56 3.12
CA VAL A 378 15.86 -6.50 2.05
C VAL A 378 17.01 -6.68 1.07
N ARG A 379 17.55 -5.59 0.50
CA ARG A 379 18.57 -5.71 -0.55
C ARG A 379 19.93 -6.16 0.00
N GLU A 380 20.48 -5.43 0.95
CA GLU A 380 21.82 -5.74 1.50
C GLU A 380 21.76 -6.90 2.50
N GLY A 381 20.76 -6.92 3.39
CA GLY A 381 20.65 -7.92 4.45
C GLY A 381 20.15 -9.29 3.98
N LEU A 382 19.17 -9.33 3.06
CA LEU A 382 18.66 -10.60 2.51
C LEU A 382 19.23 -10.93 1.12
N GLY A 383 20.13 -10.11 0.57
CA GLY A 383 20.77 -10.37 -0.72
C GLY A 383 19.79 -10.36 -1.91
N LYS A 384 18.66 -9.64 -1.80
CA LYS A 384 17.62 -9.57 -2.83
C LYS A 384 17.80 -8.36 -3.73
N GLU A 385 17.44 -8.47 -4.99
CA GLU A 385 17.22 -7.28 -5.81
C GLU A 385 15.81 -6.76 -5.57
N VAL A 386 15.68 -5.44 -5.47
CA VAL A 386 14.39 -4.77 -5.19
C VAL A 386 14.07 -3.84 -6.34
N VAL A 387 12.87 -3.99 -6.89
CA VAL A 387 12.33 -3.13 -7.95
C VAL A 387 10.94 -2.67 -7.55
N MET A 388 10.56 -1.46 -7.98
CA MET A 388 9.30 -0.86 -7.59
C MET A 388 8.59 -0.23 -8.79
N LEU A 389 7.29 -0.48 -8.89
CA LEU A 389 6.37 0.21 -9.77
C LEU A 389 5.40 1.02 -8.91
N GLY A 390 5.28 2.32 -9.19
CA GLY A 390 4.19 3.14 -8.71
C GLY A 390 3.26 3.48 -9.86
N ILE A 391 1.98 3.11 -9.76
CA ILE A 391 0.90 3.70 -10.57
C ILE A 391 0.19 4.69 -9.66
N LEU A 392 0.57 5.96 -9.76
CA LEU A 392 0.34 6.98 -8.72
C LEU A 392 -0.28 8.25 -9.30
N GLY A 393 -0.67 9.20 -8.44
CA GLY A 393 -1.22 10.49 -8.84
C GLY A 393 -0.24 11.47 -9.50
N VAL A 394 0.31 11.08 -10.64
CA VAL A 394 1.16 11.90 -11.53
C VAL A 394 0.46 12.11 -12.87
N PRO A 395 0.67 13.24 -13.58
CA PRO A 395 0.04 13.47 -14.88
C PRO A 395 0.26 12.32 -15.87
N PRO A 396 -0.68 12.10 -16.82
CA PRO A 396 -0.51 11.11 -17.89
C PRO A 396 0.88 11.14 -18.54
N VAL A 397 1.47 9.97 -18.75
CA VAL A 397 2.77 9.88 -19.41
C VAL A 397 2.58 10.02 -20.92
N THR A 398 3.37 10.90 -21.54
CA THR A 398 3.21 11.25 -22.96
C THR A 398 4.33 10.73 -23.84
N ALA A 399 5.45 10.32 -23.27
CA ALA A 399 6.52 9.63 -23.96
C ALA A 399 7.35 8.76 -23.02
N HIS A 400 7.78 7.60 -23.51
CA HIS A 400 8.66 6.66 -22.82
C HIS A 400 10.01 6.54 -23.55
N ASN A 401 11.06 6.15 -22.82
CA ASN A 401 12.34 5.78 -23.41
C ASN A 401 12.13 4.62 -24.40
N PRO A 402 12.63 4.67 -25.64
CA PRO A 402 12.48 3.57 -26.59
C PRO A 402 13.32 2.32 -26.25
N ASN A 403 14.17 2.39 -25.23
CA ASN A 403 14.95 1.25 -24.75
C ASN A 403 14.49 0.86 -23.36
N SER A 404 14.61 -0.44 -23.03
CA SER A 404 14.39 -0.96 -21.68
C SER A 404 15.17 -0.15 -20.63
N PRO A 405 14.55 0.19 -19.48
CA PRO A 405 13.25 -0.30 -19.01
C PRO A 405 12.02 0.49 -19.50
N HIS A 406 12.13 1.31 -20.55
CA HIS A 406 11.02 2.12 -21.08
C HIS A 406 10.43 3.08 -20.03
N GLU A 407 11.26 3.66 -19.20
CA GLU A 407 10.83 4.65 -18.21
C GLU A 407 10.19 5.89 -18.88
N PRO A 408 9.28 6.59 -18.17
CA PRO A 408 8.74 7.87 -18.62
C PRO A 408 9.84 8.91 -18.92
N THR A 409 9.67 9.68 -20.00
CA THR A 409 10.59 10.76 -20.42
C THR A 409 9.90 12.11 -20.63
N GLU A 410 8.58 12.13 -20.82
CA GLU A 410 7.72 13.32 -20.89
C GLU A 410 6.35 13.02 -20.23
N GLY A 411 5.70 14.01 -19.61
CA GLY A 411 4.53 13.77 -18.75
C GLY A 411 4.94 13.19 -17.39
N GLY A 412 4.04 12.45 -16.73
CA GLY A 412 4.36 11.75 -15.49
C GLY A 412 4.92 12.67 -14.41
N VAL A 413 5.89 12.15 -13.66
CA VAL A 413 6.63 12.90 -12.62
C VAL A 413 7.24 14.20 -13.15
N HIS A 414 7.65 14.27 -14.42
CA HIS A 414 8.30 15.47 -14.98
C HIS A 414 7.37 16.67 -15.12
N ASP A 415 6.07 16.41 -15.32
CA ASP A 415 5.04 17.44 -15.46
C ASP A 415 4.19 17.62 -14.18
N LEU A 416 4.53 16.90 -13.11
CA LEU A 416 3.82 16.97 -11.84
C LEU A 416 3.90 18.39 -11.24
N VAL A 417 2.73 18.95 -10.92
CA VAL A 417 2.60 20.28 -10.29
C VAL A 417 1.82 20.16 -9.00
N TYR A 418 2.46 20.51 -7.89
CA TYR A 418 1.80 20.67 -6.59
C TYR A 418 1.06 22.01 -6.55
N ARG A 419 -0.26 21.97 -6.39
CA ARG A 419 -1.09 23.18 -6.40
C ARG A 419 -2.37 22.98 -5.61
N GLN A 420 -3.03 24.07 -5.26
CA GLN A 420 -4.38 24.03 -4.71
C GLN A 420 -5.41 23.55 -5.75
N TRP A 421 -6.54 23.04 -5.24
CA TRP A 421 -7.72 22.75 -6.05
C TRP A 421 -8.23 24.00 -6.77
N ARG A 422 -8.82 23.79 -7.95
CA ARG A 422 -9.41 24.84 -8.79
C ARG A 422 -10.79 24.42 -9.25
N ASP A 423 -11.64 25.39 -9.57
CA ASP A 423 -12.97 25.13 -10.14
C ASP A 423 -12.92 24.25 -11.41
N SER A 424 -11.82 24.29 -12.16
CA SER A 424 -11.62 23.47 -13.36
C SER A 424 -11.37 22.00 -13.07
N ASP A 425 -11.04 21.66 -11.82
CA ASP A 425 -10.75 20.29 -11.40
C ASP A 425 -12.00 19.59 -10.88
N ILE A 426 -13.10 20.31 -10.63
CA ILE A 426 -14.28 19.73 -9.99
C ILE A 426 -15.08 18.92 -10.99
N LEU A 427 -15.38 17.67 -10.64
CA LEU A 427 -16.19 16.76 -11.44
C LEU A 427 -17.61 17.33 -11.61
N GLU A 428 -18.23 17.09 -12.77
CA GLU A 428 -19.60 17.58 -13.00
C GLU A 428 -20.59 17.01 -11.97
N GLU A 429 -20.42 15.76 -11.56
CA GLU A 429 -21.22 15.12 -10.53
C GLU A 429 -21.05 15.74 -9.14
N ASP A 430 -19.82 16.08 -8.78
CA ASP A 430 -19.48 16.81 -7.55
C ASP A 430 -20.15 18.19 -7.54
N MET A 431 -20.03 18.93 -8.65
CA MET A 431 -20.70 20.23 -8.80
C MET A 431 -22.22 20.11 -8.66
N MET A 432 -22.83 19.02 -9.15
CA MET A 432 -24.27 18.79 -9.04
C MET A 432 -24.74 18.56 -7.61
N VAL A 433 -23.89 18.02 -6.74
CA VAL A 433 -24.18 17.83 -5.32
C VAL A 433 -23.68 18.97 -4.43
N GLY A 434 -23.05 19.98 -5.03
CA GLY A 434 -22.62 21.21 -4.36
C GLY A 434 -21.22 21.15 -3.76
N ILE A 435 -20.39 20.21 -4.22
CA ILE A 435 -18.96 20.16 -3.93
C ILE A 435 -18.24 21.19 -4.81
N ASP A 436 -17.33 21.94 -4.23
CA ASP A 436 -16.51 22.96 -4.90
C ASP A 436 -15.02 22.79 -4.58
N ALA A 437 -14.18 23.68 -5.11
CA ALA A 437 -12.74 23.60 -4.93
C ALA A 437 -12.30 23.81 -3.47
N ASP A 438 -13.03 24.63 -2.70
CA ASP A 438 -12.73 24.82 -1.28
C ASP A 438 -13.05 23.55 -0.48
N TYR A 439 -14.15 22.86 -0.83
CA TYR A 439 -14.47 21.55 -0.26
C TYR A 439 -13.40 20.50 -0.58
N GLN A 440 -12.98 20.37 -1.84
CA GLN A 440 -11.95 19.38 -2.21
C GLN A 440 -10.59 19.73 -1.59
N GLN A 441 -10.27 21.02 -1.48
CA GLN A 441 -9.08 21.49 -0.77
C GLN A 441 -9.10 21.15 0.72
N TRP A 442 -10.28 21.22 1.36
CA TRP A 442 -10.48 20.73 2.72
C TRP A 442 -10.37 19.20 2.79
N ALA A 443 -10.93 18.47 1.83
CA ALA A 443 -10.97 17.02 1.83
C ALA A 443 -9.56 16.42 1.73
N PHE A 444 -8.75 16.87 0.77
CA PHE A 444 -7.46 16.23 0.43
C PHE A 444 -6.21 17.05 0.80
N GLY A 445 -6.35 18.33 1.12
CA GLY A 445 -5.22 19.17 1.55
C GLY A 445 -4.30 19.67 0.43
N ILE A 446 -4.41 19.09 -0.77
CA ILE A 446 -3.72 19.51 -1.99
C ILE A 446 -4.60 19.22 -3.20
N GLY A 447 -4.48 20.02 -4.25
CA GLY A 447 -5.08 19.76 -5.55
C GLY A 447 -4.53 18.52 -6.23
N PRO A 448 -5.24 18.01 -7.25
CA PRO A 448 -4.89 16.75 -7.89
C PRO A 448 -3.53 16.85 -8.60
N GLY A 449 -2.73 15.79 -8.45
CA GLY A 449 -1.51 15.58 -9.20
C GLY A 449 -1.79 15.17 -10.64
N CYS A 450 -2.91 14.46 -10.86
CA CYS A 450 -3.43 14.19 -12.19
C CYS A 450 -4.95 14.26 -12.28
N THR A 451 -5.41 14.46 -13.50
CA THR A 451 -6.82 14.37 -13.87
C THR A 451 -6.84 13.71 -15.24
N GLY A 452 -7.29 12.46 -15.28
CA GLY A 452 -7.47 11.68 -16.51
C GLY A 452 -8.64 12.25 -17.31
N MET A 453 -8.56 12.20 -18.63
CA MET A 453 -9.65 12.62 -19.50
C MET A 453 -9.79 11.68 -20.68
N ASN A 454 -11.02 11.24 -20.97
CA ASN A 454 -11.29 10.48 -22.19
C ASN A 454 -11.23 11.36 -23.44
N MET A 455 -11.36 10.74 -24.62
CA MET A 455 -11.33 11.44 -25.92
C MET A 455 -12.45 12.48 -26.08
N GLU A 456 -13.54 12.35 -25.34
CA GLU A 456 -14.68 13.26 -25.29
C GLU A 456 -14.44 14.46 -24.34
N GLY A 457 -13.34 14.44 -23.57
CA GLY A 457 -12.97 15.47 -22.61
C GLY A 457 -13.68 15.35 -21.26
N GLU A 458 -14.29 14.20 -20.97
CA GLU A 458 -14.85 13.88 -19.66
C GLU A 458 -13.74 13.37 -18.75
N ILE A 459 -13.75 13.79 -17.49
CA ILE A 459 -12.74 13.37 -16.51
C ILE A 459 -12.95 11.90 -16.17
N THR A 460 -11.92 11.08 -16.33
CA THR A 460 -11.96 9.62 -16.11
C THR A 460 -11.40 9.19 -14.76
N GLY A 461 -10.61 10.03 -14.10
CA GLY A 461 -10.04 9.79 -12.77
C GLY A 461 -9.29 11.01 -12.26
N GLN A 462 -9.09 11.09 -10.95
CA GLN A 462 -8.28 12.13 -10.31
C GLN A 462 -7.50 11.51 -9.16
N ALA A 463 -6.26 11.95 -8.96
CA ALA A 463 -5.42 11.41 -7.91
C ALA A 463 -4.53 12.47 -7.27
N ILE A 464 -4.17 12.23 -6.02
CA ILE A 464 -3.38 13.11 -5.17
C ILE A 464 -1.88 12.90 -5.45
N PRO A 465 -1.05 13.97 -5.47
CA PRO A 465 0.37 13.86 -5.70
C PRO A 465 1.09 12.92 -4.70
N PRO A 466 1.90 11.96 -5.15
CA PRO A 466 2.37 10.86 -4.29
C PRO A 466 3.75 11.14 -3.66
N VAL A 467 3.95 12.29 -2.99
CA VAL A 467 5.29 12.77 -2.55
C VAL A 467 6.12 11.69 -1.85
N ARG A 468 5.56 11.06 -0.81
CA ARG A 468 6.28 10.10 0.03
C ARG A 468 6.55 8.78 -0.68
N VAL A 469 5.56 8.24 -1.41
CA VAL A 469 5.73 7.00 -2.20
C VAL A 469 6.76 7.19 -3.31
N LYS A 470 6.72 8.35 -3.98
CA LYS A 470 7.70 8.74 -5.01
C LYS A 470 9.12 8.75 -4.44
N GLU A 471 9.34 9.37 -3.27
CA GLU A 471 10.67 9.41 -2.64
C GLU A 471 11.18 8.02 -2.26
N VAL A 472 10.32 7.12 -1.75
CA VAL A 472 10.70 5.73 -1.48
C VAL A 472 11.11 5.00 -2.75
N CYS A 473 10.30 5.14 -3.81
CA CYS A 473 10.57 4.50 -5.09
C CYS A 473 11.90 4.99 -5.69
N GLU A 474 12.08 6.30 -5.84
CA GLU A 474 13.30 6.90 -6.40
C GLU A 474 14.57 6.60 -5.57
N SER A 475 14.43 6.26 -4.28
CA SER A 475 15.56 5.84 -3.44
C SER A 475 16.18 4.50 -3.86
N LEU A 476 15.47 3.69 -4.64
CA LEU A 476 15.94 2.39 -5.13
C LEU A 476 16.87 2.53 -6.34
N ASP A 477 16.89 3.68 -7.02
CA ASP A 477 17.75 3.90 -8.19
C ASP A 477 19.21 4.13 -7.75
N TYR A 478 20.15 3.37 -8.33
CA TYR A 478 21.58 3.48 -8.04
C TYR A 478 22.44 3.12 -9.25
N ASP A 479 23.68 3.65 -9.32
CA ASP A 479 24.68 3.32 -10.34
C ASP A 479 24.14 3.29 -11.80
N ASP A 480 23.36 4.31 -12.17
CA ASP A 480 22.68 4.46 -13.47
C ASP A 480 21.63 3.37 -13.79
N LYS A 481 21.28 2.51 -12.83
CA LYS A 481 20.20 1.51 -12.96
C LYS A 481 18.88 2.08 -12.45
N ILE A 482 17.87 2.07 -13.31
CA ILE A 482 16.49 2.38 -12.97
C ILE A 482 15.87 1.13 -12.35
N ARG A 483 15.45 1.25 -11.09
CA ARG A 483 14.76 0.24 -10.29
C ARG A 483 13.34 0.69 -9.93
N CYS A 484 13.05 1.98 -10.12
CA CYS A 484 11.75 2.60 -9.91
C CYS A 484 11.10 3.04 -11.22
N CYS A 485 9.89 2.57 -11.49
CA CYS A 485 9.02 3.11 -12.53
C CYS A 485 7.85 3.85 -11.87
N ILE A 486 7.54 5.09 -12.28
CA ILE A 486 6.37 5.83 -11.80
C ILE A 486 5.52 6.26 -12.98
N GLU A 487 4.31 5.70 -13.05
CA GLU A 487 3.32 5.91 -14.09
C GLU A 487 2.06 6.54 -13.50
N SER A 488 1.21 7.07 -14.38
CA SER A 488 -0.01 7.77 -13.97
C SER A 488 -1.15 6.80 -13.70
N VAL A 489 -1.74 6.87 -12.51
CA VAL A 489 -3.00 6.19 -12.20
C VAL A 489 -4.18 6.76 -13.01
N CYS A 490 -4.04 7.99 -13.50
CA CYS A 490 -5.01 8.62 -14.38
C CYS A 490 -4.89 8.21 -15.87
N ASP A 491 -4.00 7.28 -16.21
CA ASP A 491 -3.92 6.74 -17.58
C ASP A 491 -5.02 5.71 -17.84
N ASP A 492 -5.61 5.76 -19.03
CA ASP A 492 -6.66 4.82 -19.46
C ASP A 492 -6.10 3.41 -19.82
N ASP A 493 -4.77 3.26 -19.82
CA ASP A 493 -4.06 2.01 -20.15
C ASP A 493 -2.78 1.88 -19.30
N PHE A 494 -2.71 0.82 -18.50
CA PHE A 494 -1.54 0.52 -17.65
C PHE A 494 -0.53 -0.43 -18.32
N SER A 495 -0.71 -0.78 -19.59
CA SER A 495 0.24 -1.62 -20.33
C SER A 495 1.69 -1.07 -20.32
N PRO A 496 1.96 0.25 -20.41
CA PRO A 496 3.32 0.77 -20.30
C PRO A 496 3.93 0.55 -18.91
N ALA A 497 3.11 0.70 -17.86
CA ALA A 497 3.54 0.51 -16.48
C ALA A 497 3.97 -0.93 -16.19
N LEU A 498 3.18 -1.90 -16.65
CA LEU A 498 3.50 -3.32 -16.49
C LEU A 498 4.68 -3.74 -17.37
N GLY A 499 4.83 -3.11 -18.55
CA GLY A 499 6.01 -3.24 -19.39
C GLY A 499 7.28 -2.75 -18.69
N CYS A 500 7.25 -1.56 -18.08
CA CYS A 500 8.40 -1.03 -17.34
C CYS A 500 8.80 -1.97 -16.19
N LEU A 501 7.82 -2.43 -15.40
CA LEU A 501 8.07 -3.38 -14.31
C LEU A 501 8.74 -4.68 -14.79
N THR A 502 8.19 -5.32 -15.83
CA THR A 502 8.71 -6.60 -16.33
C THR A 502 10.07 -6.45 -16.99
N ASP A 503 10.34 -5.33 -17.66
CA ASP A 503 11.65 -5.02 -18.22
C ASP A 503 12.70 -4.76 -17.14
N VAL A 504 12.36 -4.03 -16.07
CA VAL A 504 13.28 -3.87 -14.93
C VAL A 504 13.58 -5.24 -14.31
N ILE A 505 12.58 -6.10 -14.13
CA ILE A 505 12.76 -7.49 -13.64
C ILE A 505 13.70 -8.28 -14.58
N GLN A 506 13.47 -8.24 -15.90
CA GLN A 506 14.30 -8.93 -16.89
C GLN A 506 15.75 -8.41 -16.90
N ASN A 507 15.96 -7.11 -16.70
CA ASN A 507 17.30 -6.53 -16.57
C ASN A 507 18.03 -7.02 -15.31
N VAL A 508 17.31 -7.41 -14.27
CA VAL A 508 17.91 -8.07 -13.09
C VAL A 508 18.38 -9.48 -13.44
N PHE A 509 17.58 -10.23 -14.22
CA PHE A 509 17.90 -11.59 -14.65
C PHE A 509 19.03 -11.69 -15.66
N SER A 510 19.31 -10.59 -16.36
CA SER A 510 20.33 -10.52 -17.40
C SER A 510 21.63 -10.01 -16.78
N VAL A 511 22.33 -10.85 -16.02
CA VAL A 511 23.60 -10.47 -15.39
C VAL A 511 24.72 -10.41 -16.44
N GLU A 512 25.30 -9.22 -16.67
CA GLU A 512 26.54 -9.03 -17.48
C GLU A 512 27.79 -9.70 -16.90
#